data_AF-A0A2A4P6Y8-F1
#
_entry.id   AF-A0A2A4P6Y8-F1
#
_cell.length_a   1.000
_cell.length_b   1.000
_cell.length_c   1.000
_cell.angle_alpha   90.00
_cell.angle_beta   90.00
_cell.angle_gamma   90.00
#
_symmetry.space_group_name_H-M   'P 1'
#
loop_
_entity.id
_entity.type
_entity.pdbx_description
1 polymer ?
#
loop_
_entity_poly.entity_id
_entity_poly.type
_entity_poly.pdbx_seq_one_letter_code
_entity_poly.pdbx_strand_id
1 'polypeptide(L)'
;GVSSEDVFAVPYPLESDHPLEIACAHPLAANGGKPKVIAEVCARLNIKRSRRLLVGDGASDLEASSELGLFAGFGAVEVRPQVESEAAVFLRGPGLWAVALHAAGSGRLQELGECSPMVYEYAVSEAQTIL
;
A
#
# COMPACT_ATOMS: atom_id res chain seq x y z
N GLY A 1 -15.00 7.24 -3.34
CA GLY A 1 -13.67 7.42 -3.96
C GLY A 1 -12.73 8.04 -2.94
N VAL A 2 -11.43 8.05 -3.23
CA VAL A 2 -10.41 8.75 -2.40
C VAL A 2 -10.38 10.23 -2.80
N SER A 3 -10.29 11.15 -1.84
CA SER A 3 -10.20 12.60 -2.11
C SER A 3 -8.89 12.93 -2.82
N SER A 4 -8.87 13.89 -3.73
CA SER A 4 -7.62 14.29 -4.41
C SER A 4 -6.57 14.85 -3.45
N GLU A 5 -7.00 15.42 -2.33
CA GLU A 5 -6.10 15.90 -1.26
C GLU A 5 -5.42 14.76 -0.47
N ASP A 6 -5.94 13.54 -0.61
CA ASP A 6 -5.38 12.32 -0.01
C ASP A 6 -4.58 11.49 -1.03
N VAL A 7 -4.38 12.01 -2.25
CA VAL A 7 -3.55 11.38 -3.29
C VAL A 7 -2.17 12.03 -3.28
N PHE A 8 -1.16 11.26 -2.88
CA PHE A 8 0.25 11.66 -2.90
C PHE A 8 0.94 10.97 -4.07
N ALA A 9 1.13 11.69 -5.16
CA ALA A 9 1.81 11.21 -6.36
C ALA A 9 2.92 12.18 -6.77
N VAL A 10 3.86 11.72 -7.59
CA VAL A 10 4.86 12.60 -8.20
C VAL A 10 4.13 13.58 -9.13
N PRO A 11 4.19 14.90 -8.90
CA PRO A 11 3.59 15.86 -9.82
C PRO A 11 4.36 15.85 -11.15
N TYR A 12 3.62 15.91 -12.25
CA TYR A 12 4.19 16.00 -13.61
C TYR A 12 3.67 17.26 -14.31
N PRO A 13 4.34 18.41 -14.16
CA PRO A 13 3.83 19.69 -14.64
C PRO A 13 4.11 19.84 -16.14
N LEU A 14 3.18 19.38 -16.98
CA LEU A 14 3.32 19.42 -18.45
C LEU A 14 3.63 20.81 -19.04
N GLU A 15 3.22 21.87 -18.34
CA GLU A 15 3.42 23.27 -18.76
C GLU A 15 4.80 23.85 -18.37
N SER A 16 5.64 23.08 -17.66
CA SER A 16 6.99 23.51 -17.29
C SER A 16 7.96 23.36 -18.47
N ASP A 17 8.98 24.21 -18.54
CA ASP A 17 10.12 24.01 -19.46
C ASP A 17 10.95 22.76 -19.12
N HIS A 18 10.88 22.30 -17.86
CA HIS A 18 11.66 21.17 -17.33
C HIS A 18 10.80 20.20 -16.49
N PRO A 19 9.77 19.55 -17.08
CA PRO A 19 8.80 18.74 -16.33
C PRO A 19 9.44 17.49 -15.70
N LEU A 20 10.40 16.87 -16.40
CA LEU A 20 11.12 15.68 -15.93
C LEU A 20 12.00 15.99 -14.72
N GLU A 21 12.72 17.13 -14.76
CA GLU A 21 13.59 17.53 -13.65
C GLU A 21 12.78 17.74 -12.36
N ILE A 22 11.63 18.41 -12.48
CA ILE A 22 10.71 18.63 -11.36
C ILE A 22 10.19 17.29 -10.81
N ALA A 23 9.74 16.39 -11.70
CA ALA A 23 9.23 15.08 -11.30
C ALA A 23 10.31 14.23 -10.60
N CYS A 24 11.52 14.19 -11.14
CA CYS A 24 12.64 13.42 -10.58
C CYS A 24 13.18 14.01 -9.27
N ALA A 25 13.00 15.31 -9.03
CA ALA A 25 13.36 15.96 -7.76
C ALA A 25 12.38 15.61 -6.61
N HIS A 26 11.19 15.11 -6.93
CA HIS A 26 10.19 14.77 -5.92
C HIS A 26 10.65 13.57 -5.07
N PRO A 27 10.44 13.56 -3.73
CA PRO A 27 10.87 12.45 -2.88
C PRO A 27 10.40 11.09 -3.38
N LEU A 28 9.13 10.96 -3.80
CA LEU A 28 8.57 9.69 -4.32
C LEU A 28 9.26 9.16 -5.59
N ALA A 29 10.09 9.95 -6.27
CA ALA A 29 10.88 9.51 -7.42
C ALA A 29 12.28 8.98 -7.03
N ALA A 30 12.66 9.07 -5.75
CA ALA A 30 13.96 8.67 -5.24
C ALA A 30 13.87 7.55 -4.19
N ASN A 31 14.94 6.77 -4.06
CA ASN A 31 15.08 5.76 -3.01
C ASN A 31 14.98 6.40 -1.62
N GLY A 32 14.34 5.71 -0.67
CA GLY A 32 14.04 6.25 0.66
C GLY A 32 13.02 7.41 0.67
N GLY A 33 12.41 7.75 -0.46
CA GLY A 33 11.39 8.79 -0.57
C GLY A 33 10.04 8.42 0.04
N LYS A 34 9.58 7.19 -0.20
CA LYS A 34 8.33 6.65 0.34
C LYS A 34 8.28 6.69 1.88
N PRO A 35 9.31 6.22 2.63
CA PRO A 35 9.35 6.39 4.09
C PRO A 35 9.14 7.84 4.54
N LYS A 36 9.81 8.81 3.89
CA LYS A 36 9.71 10.24 4.24
C LYS A 36 8.29 10.77 4.05
N VAL A 37 7.69 10.50 2.89
CA VAL A 37 6.33 10.97 2.59
C VAL A 37 5.30 10.30 3.50
N ILE A 38 5.43 9.00 3.76
CA ILE A 38 4.53 8.28 4.68
C ILE A 38 4.63 8.86 6.09
N ALA A 39 5.84 9.12 6.59
CA ALA A 39 6.05 9.73 7.90
C ALA A 39 5.39 11.12 7.99
N GLU A 40 5.59 11.97 6.98
CA GLU A 40 5.00 13.31 6.90
C GLU A 40 3.46 13.26 6.85
N VAL A 41 2.89 12.49 5.94
CA VAL A 41 1.43 12.37 5.77
C VAL A 41 0.78 11.82 7.04
N CYS A 42 1.35 10.76 7.62
CA CYS A 42 0.80 10.16 8.82
C CYS A 42 0.96 11.05 10.06
N ALA A 43 2.03 11.86 10.14
CA ALA A 43 2.17 12.85 11.19
C ALA A 43 1.08 13.94 11.05
N ARG A 44 0.87 14.46 9.84
CA ARG A 44 -0.17 15.46 9.54
C ARG A 44 -1.58 14.95 9.85
N LEU A 45 -1.87 13.71 9.52
CA LEU A 45 -3.17 13.06 9.76
C LEU A 45 -3.31 12.44 11.17
N ASN A 46 -2.28 12.57 12.02
CA ASN A 46 -2.21 11.97 13.35
C ASN A 46 -2.50 10.45 13.37
N ILE A 47 -1.99 9.73 12.37
CA ILE A 47 -2.16 8.28 12.23
C ILE A 47 -1.02 7.56 12.94
N LYS A 48 -1.36 6.80 13.99
CA LYS A 48 -0.43 5.93 14.71
C LYS A 48 0.20 4.91 13.77
N ARG A 49 1.49 4.61 13.95
CA ARG A 49 2.22 3.60 13.16
C ARG A 49 1.47 2.28 13.02
N SER A 50 0.91 1.75 14.12
CA SER A 50 0.14 0.50 14.12
C SER A 50 -1.14 0.50 13.28
N ARG A 51 -1.59 1.66 12.80
CA ARG A 51 -2.77 1.82 11.93
C ARG A 51 -2.41 2.15 10.48
N ARG A 52 -1.13 2.01 10.11
CA ARG A 52 -0.64 2.27 8.75
C ARG A 52 -0.43 0.94 8.04
N LEU A 53 -1.12 0.77 6.91
CA LEU A 53 -0.98 -0.34 5.99
C LEU A 53 -0.46 0.21 4.65
N LEU A 54 0.60 -0.38 4.12
CA LEU A 54 1.03 -0.17 2.74
C LEU A 54 0.98 -1.50 2.01
N VAL A 55 0.49 -1.46 0.77
CA VAL A 55 0.55 -2.58 -0.17
C VAL A 55 1.51 -2.20 -1.29
N GLY A 56 2.48 -3.05 -1.58
CA GLY A 56 3.48 -2.76 -2.61
C GLY A 56 4.16 -4.01 -3.16
N ASP A 57 4.63 -3.94 -4.39
CA ASP A 57 5.29 -5.04 -5.11
C ASP A 57 6.81 -4.85 -5.25
N GLY A 58 7.31 -3.64 -4.95
CA GLY A 58 8.70 -3.24 -5.17
C GLY A 58 9.55 -3.12 -3.89
N ALA A 59 10.87 -3.20 -4.07
CA ALA A 59 11.83 -3.00 -2.99
C ALA A 59 11.71 -1.59 -2.36
N SER A 60 11.41 -0.56 -3.15
CA SER A 60 11.20 0.80 -2.64
C SER A 60 9.97 0.93 -1.73
N ASP A 61 8.94 0.10 -1.92
CA ASP A 61 7.80 0.02 -0.98
C ASP A 61 8.20 -0.70 0.30
N LEU A 62 8.93 -1.80 0.17
CA LEU A 62 9.45 -2.56 1.30
C LEU A 62 10.35 -1.70 2.21
N GLU A 63 11.15 -0.79 1.65
CA GLU A 63 11.95 0.19 2.39
C GLU A 63 11.11 1.02 3.39
N ALA A 64 9.82 1.23 3.13
CA ALA A 64 8.93 1.97 4.01
C ALA A 64 8.42 1.18 5.22
N SER A 65 8.75 -0.11 5.35
CA SER A 65 8.25 -1.00 6.42
C SER A 65 8.53 -0.47 7.84
N SER A 66 9.62 0.27 8.04
CA SER A 66 9.94 0.91 9.32
C SER A 66 8.89 1.93 9.77
N GLU A 67 8.15 2.53 8.83
CA GLU A 67 7.13 3.54 9.10
C GLU A 67 5.71 2.97 9.26
N LEU A 68 5.56 1.66 9.09
CA LEU A 68 4.26 0.99 8.96
C LEU A 68 3.97 0.05 10.14
N GLY A 69 2.68 -0.20 10.37
CA GLY A 69 2.20 -1.25 11.26
C GLY A 69 2.11 -2.58 10.52
N LEU A 70 1.80 -2.53 9.22
CA LEU A 70 1.76 -3.68 8.33
C LEU A 70 2.23 -3.27 6.94
N PHE A 71 3.25 -3.96 6.42
CA PHE A 71 3.58 -3.97 5.00
C PHE A 71 3.07 -5.27 4.39
N ALA A 72 2.23 -5.16 3.35
CA ALA A 72 1.72 -6.28 2.59
C ALA A 72 2.38 -6.30 1.20
N GLY A 73 3.19 -7.30 0.94
CA GLY A 73 3.77 -7.53 -0.38
C GLY A 73 2.70 -7.99 -1.37
N PHE A 74 2.78 -7.55 -2.62
CA PHE A 74 1.83 -7.91 -3.67
C PHE A 74 2.53 -8.60 -4.84
N GLY A 75 2.10 -9.81 -5.18
CA GLY A 75 2.77 -10.68 -6.15
C GLY A 75 2.00 -10.97 -7.44
N ALA A 76 0.83 -10.36 -7.66
CA ALA A 76 -0.02 -10.71 -8.82
C ALA A 76 0.60 -10.35 -10.17
N VAL A 77 1.41 -9.28 -10.22
CA VAL A 77 2.07 -8.80 -11.45
C VAL A 77 3.42 -9.48 -11.64
N GLU A 78 4.28 -9.39 -10.62
CA GLU A 78 5.61 -9.99 -10.60
C GLU A 78 5.94 -10.37 -9.16
N VAL A 79 6.37 -11.62 -8.95
CA VAL A 79 6.86 -12.07 -7.64
C VAL A 79 8.34 -11.69 -7.52
N ARG A 80 8.63 -10.64 -6.75
CA ARG A 80 10.00 -10.24 -6.40
C ARG A 80 10.45 -11.01 -5.16
N PRO A 81 11.50 -11.85 -5.23
CA PRO A 81 11.91 -12.70 -4.10
C PRO A 81 12.16 -11.93 -2.80
N GLN A 82 12.73 -10.73 -2.88
CA GLN A 82 12.99 -9.89 -1.71
C GLN A 82 11.69 -9.43 -1.01
N VAL A 83 10.69 -9.01 -1.80
CA VAL A 83 9.41 -8.56 -1.25
C VAL A 83 8.64 -9.74 -0.66
N GLU A 84 8.67 -10.89 -1.34
CA GLU A 84 8.04 -12.13 -0.88
C GLU A 84 8.64 -12.64 0.44
N SER A 85 9.96 -12.56 0.61
CA SER A 85 10.64 -13.05 1.82
C SER A 85 10.56 -12.09 3.00
N GLU A 86 10.50 -10.78 2.77
CA GLU A 86 10.59 -9.76 3.83
C GLU A 86 9.23 -9.14 4.20
N ALA A 87 8.19 -9.28 3.37
CA ALA A 87 6.87 -8.76 3.71
C ALA A 87 6.24 -9.56 4.87
N ALA A 88 5.57 -8.85 5.78
CA ALA A 88 4.86 -9.50 6.90
C ALA A 88 3.66 -10.33 6.42
N VAL A 89 3.08 -9.96 5.28
CA VAL A 89 2.04 -10.69 4.55
C VAL A 89 2.38 -10.58 3.07
N PHE A 90 2.20 -11.68 2.32
CA PHE A 90 2.37 -11.67 0.87
C PHE A 90 1.09 -12.11 0.17
N LEU A 91 0.54 -11.23 -0.67
CA LEU A 91 -0.71 -11.42 -1.39
C LEU A 91 -0.42 -12.01 -2.77
N ARG A 92 -0.77 -13.29 -2.95
CA ARG A 92 -0.61 -14.03 -4.24
C ARG A 92 -1.81 -13.96 -5.16
N GLY A 93 -2.97 -13.59 -4.62
CA GLY A 93 -4.20 -13.53 -5.40
C GLY A 93 -4.11 -12.53 -6.55
N PRO A 94 -4.95 -12.67 -7.59
CA PRO A 94 -4.89 -11.86 -8.80
C PRO A 94 -5.29 -10.38 -8.60
N GLY A 95 -5.79 -10.00 -7.43
CA GLY A 95 -6.35 -8.69 -7.14
C GLY A 95 -5.98 -8.17 -5.76
N LEU A 96 -6.72 -7.16 -5.30
CA LEU A 96 -6.49 -6.50 -4.01
C LEU A 96 -7.61 -6.79 -3.01
N TRP A 97 -8.49 -7.75 -3.28
CA TRP A 97 -9.60 -8.04 -2.38
C TRP A 97 -9.11 -8.48 -1.00
N ALA A 98 -8.06 -9.33 -0.95
CA ALA A 98 -7.50 -9.84 0.30
C ALA A 98 -6.95 -8.72 1.23
N VAL A 99 -6.62 -7.54 0.68
CA VAL A 99 -6.23 -6.36 1.47
C VAL A 99 -7.30 -6.00 2.50
N ALA A 100 -8.59 -6.21 2.19
CA ALA A 100 -9.69 -5.88 3.08
C ALA A 100 -9.63 -6.65 4.42
N LEU A 101 -9.22 -7.93 4.39
CA LEU A 101 -9.07 -8.74 5.61
C LEU A 101 -7.99 -8.15 6.53
N HIS A 102 -6.88 -7.72 5.95
CA HIS A 102 -5.75 -7.13 6.67
C HIS A 102 -6.07 -5.72 7.18
N ALA A 103 -6.77 -4.90 6.39
CA ALA A 103 -7.20 -3.57 6.78
C ALA A 103 -8.26 -3.60 7.91
N ALA A 104 -9.18 -4.56 7.86
CA ALA A 104 -10.16 -4.77 8.93
C ALA A 104 -9.47 -5.22 10.23
N GLY A 105 -8.51 -6.14 10.11
CA GLY A 105 -7.87 -6.84 11.22
C GLY A 105 -8.76 -7.96 11.76
N SER A 106 -8.14 -8.97 12.39
CA SER A 106 -8.83 -10.18 12.88
C SER A 106 -10.04 -9.89 13.78
N GLY A 107 -9.97 -8.82 14.59
CA GLY A 107 -11.05 -8.43 15.51
C GLY A 107 -12.29 -7.85 14.86
N ARG A 108 -12.29 -7.57 13.55
CA ARG A 108 -13.42 -6.94 12.83
C ARG A 108 -13.81 -7.67 11.54
N LEU A 109 -13.37 -8.92 11.36
CA LEU A 109 -13.74 -9.69 10.17
C LEU A 109 -15.25 -9.96 10.11
N GLN A 110 -15.89 -10.19 11.26
CA GLN A 110 -17.34 -10.33 11.32
C GLN A 110 -18.05 -9.05 10.87
N GLU A 111 -17.64 -7.90 11.40
CA GLU A 111 -18.18 -6.58 11.02
C GLU A 111 -17.98 -6.31 9.51
N LEU A 112 -16.82 -6.66 8.95
CA LEU A 112 -16.58 -6.57 7.50
C LEU A 112 -17.57 -7.42 6.71
N GLY A 113 -17.82 -8.66 7.14
CA GLY A 113 -18.79 -9.57 6.52
C GLY A 113 -20.23 -9.05 6.59
N GLU A 114 -20.60 -8.37 7.67
CA GLU A 114 -21.93 -7.78 7.85
C GLU A 114 -22.12 -6.48 7.05
N CYS A 115 -21.16 -5.56 7.13
CA CYS A 115 -21.25 -4.25 6.48
C CYS A 115 -20.89 -4.28 4.99
N SER A 116 -20.12 -5.26 4.53
CA SER A 116 -19.71 -5.39 3.13
C SER A 116 -19.54 -6.87 2.72
N PRO A 117 -20.65 -7.64 2.63
CA PRO A 117 -20.60 -9.08 2.38
C PRO A 117 -19.82 -9.47 1.12
N MET A 118 -20.02 -8.74 0.01
CA MET A 118 -19.30 -9.04 -1.24
C MET A 118 -17.78 -8.80 -1.12
N VAL A 119 -17.38 -7.73 -0.43
CA VAL A 119 -15.95 -7.45 -0.21
C VAL A 119 -15.33 -8.57 0.63
N TYR A 120 -16.02 -8.99 1.69
CA TYR A 120 -15.58 -10.10 2.52
C TYR A 120 -15.46 -11.40 1.73
N GLU A 121 -16.49 -11.76 0.94
CA GLU A 121 -16.51 -12.98 0.14
C GLU A 121 -15.37 -13.01 -0.89
N TYR A 122 -15.19 -11.94 -1.65
CA TYR A 122 -14.07 -11.85 -2.60
C TYR A 122 -12.72 -11.85 -1.90
N ALA A 123 -12.59 -11.18 -0.76
CA ALA A 123 -11.35 -11.14 -0.01
C ALA A 123 -10.96 -12.52 0.53
N VAL A 124 -11.92 -13.29 1.05
CA VAL A 124 -11.71 -14.67 1.53
C VAL A 124 -11.35 -15.59 0.35
N SER A 125 -12.09 -15.51 -0.75
CA SER A 125 -11.85 -16.31 -1.96
C SER A 125 -10.44 -16.06 -2.52
N GLU A 126 -10.06 -14.78 -2.62
CA GLU A 126 -8.74 -14.39 -3.10
C GLU A 126 -7.61 -14.83 -2.16
N ALA A 127 -7.79 -14.68 -0.85
CA ALA A 127 -6.79 -15.08 0.15
C ALA A 127 -6.55 -16.61 0.21
N GLN A 128 -7.54 -17.41 -0.18
CA GLN A 128 -7.45 -18.87 -0.26
C GLN A 128 -6.84 -19.37 -1.57
N THR A 129 -6.64 -18.49 -2.56
CA THR A 129 -6.02 -18.83 -3.82
C THR A 129 -4.51 -19.00 -3.61
N ILE A 130 -4.09 -20.22 -3.26
CA ILE A 130 -2.69 -20.64 -3.32
C ILE A 130 -2.40 -20.99 -4.78
N LEU A 131 -1.71 -20.09 -5.49
CA LEU A 131 -0.99 -20.42 -6.72
C LEU A 131 0.49 -20.59 -6.39
#